data_AF-A0AA50DJA8-F1
#
_entry.id   AF-A0AA50DJA8-F1
#
_cell.length_a   1.000
_cell.length_b   1.000
_cell.length_c   1.000
_cell.angle_alpha   90.00
_cell.angle_beta   90.00
_cell.angle_gamma   90.00
#
_symmetry.space_group_name_H-M   'P 1'
#
loop_
_entity.id
_entity.type
_entity.pdbx_description
1 polymer ?
#
loop_
_entity_poly.entity_id
_entity_poly.type
_entity_poly.pdbx_seq_one_letter_code
_entity_poly.pdbx_strand_id
1 'polypeptide(L)'
;MTQYRHAPEITDEVITDAFANYNFGRTDYREFLGYSVLKKVCGWHCGHTITSIMVDLKLITPKHFKLTKLGQMFLSDSYDDPLRTTPASAVVPEGWKLVPVEPTGAMYAAGDEQLTTKQVWDAMLAAALAPGGDDV
;
A
#
# COMPACT_ATOMS: atom_id res chain seq x y z
N MET A 1 16.42 20.63 19.76
CA MET A 1 15.16 20.88 19.03
C MET A 1 15.52 20.97 17.55
N THR A 2 15.36 19.87 16.82
CA THR A 2 15.68 19.81 15.38
C THR A 2 14.64 20.65 14.65
N GLN A 3 15.06 21.66 13.89
CA GLN A 3 14.13 22.47 13.08
C GLN A 3 13.37 21.53 12.12
N TYR A 4 12.05 21.48 12.28
CA TYR A 4 11.13 20.84 11.33
C TYR A 4 11.33 21.49 9.96
N ARG A 5 11.66 20.68 8.94
CA ARG A 5 11.90 21.18 7.59
C ARG A 5 10.80 20.68 6.67
N HIS A 6 9.84 21.56 6.38
CA HIS A 6 8.69 21.26 5.54
C HIS A 6 8.97 21.36 4.05
N ALA A 7 8.51 20.40 3.26
CA ALA A 7 8.55 20.36 1.79
C ALA A 7 7.21 20.82 1.17
N PRO A 8 6.94 22.14 1.09
CA PRO A 8 5.66 22.65 0.57
C PRO A 8 5.45 22.35 -0.92
N GLU A 9 6.52 22.03 -1.66
CA GLU A 9 6.47 21.74 -3.10
C GLU A 9 5.91 20.33 -3.40
N ILE A 10 5.88 19.43 -2.41
CA ILE A 10 5.41 18.04 -2.58
C ILE A 10 4.03 17.91 -1.92
N THR A 11 3.02 18.44 -2.60
CA THR A 11 1.62 18.34 -2.18
C THR A 11 1.01 16.99 -2.58
N ASP A 12 -0.13 16.64 -2.00
CA ASP A 12 -0.79 15.35 -2.30
C ASP A 12 -1.32 15.29 -3.73
N GLU A 13 -1.63 16.42 -4.35
CA GLU A 13 -2.01 16.51 -5.77
C GLU A 13 -0.82 16.18 -6.67
N VAL A 14 0.36 16.73 -6.39
CA VAL A 14 1.61 16.44 -7.12
C VAL A 14 1.96 14.96 -7.00
N ILE A 15 1.80 14.39 -5.80
CA ILE A 15 2.00 12.95 -5.58
C ILE A 15 0.96 12.16 -6.38
N THR A 16 -0.32 12.50 -6.32
CA THR A 16 -1.38 11.77 -7.03
C THR A 16 -1.17 11.80 -8.54
N ASP A 17 -0.79 12.95 -9.10
CA ASP A 17 -0.47 13.10 -10.53
C ASP A 17 0.72 12.24 -10.94
N ALA A 18 1.79 12.22 -10.13
CA ALA A 18 2.95 11.36 -10.38
C ALA A 18 2.63 9.86 -10.36
N PHE A 19 1.56 9.45 -9.67
CA PHE A 19 1.09 8.08 -9.58
C PHE A 19 -0.02 7.74 -10.58
N ALA A 20 -0.64 8.72 -11.24
CA ALA A 20 -1.86 8.54 -12.04
C ALA A 20 -1.74 7.49 -13.16
N ASN A 21 -0.54 7.33 -13.73
CA ASN A 21 -0.29 6.39 -14.83
C ASN A 21 0.16 4.99 -14.36
N TYR A 22 0.17 4.73 -13.06
CA TYR A 22 0.71 3.50 -12.49
C TYR A 22 -0.27 2.84 -11.52
N ASN A 23 -0.49 1.54 -11.68
CA ASN A 23 -1.28 0.76 -10.74
C ASN A 23 -0.37 0.10 -9.69
N PHE A 24 -0.44 0.58 -8.45
CA PHE A 24 0.27 0.01 -7.30
C PHE A 24 -0.63 -0.83 -6.38
N GLY A 25 -1.91 -1.02 -6.73
CA GLY A 25 -2.88 -1.74 -5.90
C GLY A 25 -3.19 -1.07 -4.56
N ARG A 26 -2.90 0.22 -4.43
CA ARG A 26 -3.04 1.01 -3.20
C ARG A 26 -3.29 2.49 -3.53
N THR A 27 -3.80 3.25 -2.55
CA THR A 27 -4.15 4.67 -2.70
C THR A 27 -3.44 5.59 -1.70
N ASP A 28 -2.72 5.02 -0.73
CA ASP A 28 -1.92 5.75 0.27
C ASP A 28 -0.57 6.20 -0.31
N TYR A 29 -0.61 6.96 -1.41
CA TYR A 29 0.59 7.28 -2.21
C TYR A 29 1.65 8.06 -1.44
N ARG A 30 1.28 9.02 -0.60
CA ARG A 30 2.23 9.81 0.18
C ARG A 30 2.99 8.95 1.19
N GLU A 31 2.29 8.07 1.89
CA GLU A 31 2.90 7.14 2.85
C GLU A 31 3.79 6.13 2.14
N PHE A 32 3.29 5.54 1.06
CA PHE A 32 4.06 4.61 0.26
C PHE A 32 5.33 5.25 -0.34
N LEU A 33 5.24 6.49 -0.82
CA LEU A 33 6.38 7.26 -1.32
C LEU A 33 7.38 7.54 -0.19
N GLY A 34 6.91 7.98 0.99
CA GLY A 34 7.76 8.19 2.18
C GLY A 34 8.52 6.94 2.60
N TYR A 35 7.85 5.79 2.68
CA TYR A 35 8.50 4.50 2.94
C TYR A 35 9.52 4.13 1.87
N SER A 36 9.19 4.37 0.60
CA SER A 36 10.07 4.00 -0.52
C SER A 36 11.32 4.88 -0.56
N VAL A 37 11.21 6.17 -0.27
CA VAL A 37 12.37 7.07 -0.12
C VAL A 37 13.23 6.61 1.06
N LEU A 38 12.63 6.30 2.21
CA LEU A 38 13.37 5.79 3.38
C LEU A 38 14.16 4.52 3.04
N LYS A 39 13.50 3.52 2.44
CA LYS A 39 14.14 2.28 1.99
C LYS A 39 15.33 2.56 1.08
N LYS A 40 15.17 3.49 0.12
CA LYS A 40 16.23 3.82 -0.84
C LYS A 40 17.45 4.43 -0.14
N VAL A 41 17.22 5.33 0.82
CA VAL A 41 18.29 5.97 1.61
C VAL A 41 19.02 4.98 2.50
N CYS A 42 18.33 3.97 3.03
CA CYS A 42 18.93 2.86 3.76
C CYS A 42 19.69 1.87 2.87
N GLY A 43 19.72 2.08 1.55
CA GLY A 43 20.38 1.20 0.59
C GLY A 43 19.60 -0.08 0.28
N TRP A 44 18.31 -0.13 0.63
CA TRP A 44 17.47 -1.29 0.35
C TRP A 44 16.90 -1.25 -1.07
N HIS A 45 16.63 -2.43 -1.61
CA HIS A 45 16.05 -2.57 -2.94
C HIS A 45 14.64 -1.94 -3.00
N CYS A 46 14.40 -1.17 -4.06
CA CYS A 46 13.11 -0.60 -4.43
C CYS A 46 12.84 -0.89 -5.91
N GLY A 47 11.57 -1.10 -6.26
CA GLY A 47 11.17 -1.35 -7.65
C GLY A 47 11.54 -0.19 -8.58
N HIS A 48 11.63 -0.47 -9.88
CA HIS A 48 12.02 0.51 -10.88
C HIS A 48 11.03 1.68 -10.95
N THR A 49 9.73 1.39 -11.09
CA THR A 49 8.67 2.40 -11.23
C THR A 49 8.67 3.42 -10.10
N ILE A 50 8.68 2.96 -8.84
CA ILE A 50 8.70 3.87 -7.68
C ILE A 50 10.03 4.64 -7.59
N THR A 51 11.14 4.05 -8.04
CA THR A 51 12.43 4.74 -8.10
C THR A 51 12.40 5.85 -9.16
N SER A 52 11.77 5.62 -10.31
CA SER A 52 11.59 6.64 -11.36
C SER A 52 10.74 7.80 -10.84
N ILE A 53 9.62 7.51 -10.18
CA ILE A 53 8.77 8.54 -9.54
C ILE A 53 9.58 9.38 -8.54
N MET A 54 10.42 8.77 -7.69
CA MET A 54 11.28 9.52 -6.76
C MET A 54 12.29 10.44 -7.46
N VAL A 55 12.79 10.03 -8.63
CA VAL A 55 13.72 10.83 -9.46
C VAL A 55 12.98 11.98 -10.13
N ASP A 56 11.80 11.73 -10.69
CA ASP A 56 10.97 12.72 -11.37
C ASP A 56 10.50 13.81 -10.40
N LEU A 57 10.13 13.43 -9.19
CA LEU A 57 9.82 14.33 -8.07
C LEU A 57 11.08 14.95 -7.43
N LYS A 58 12.28 14.65 -7.93
CA LYS A 58 13.57 15.17 -7.46
C LYS A 58 13.83 14.91 -5.97
N LEU A 59 13.24 13.87 -5.40
CA LEU A 59 13.48 13.43 -4.02
C LEU A 59 14.85 12.75 -3.89
N ILE A 60 15.26 12.07 -4.96
CA ILE A 60 16.58 11.45 -5.08
C ILE A 60 17.27 11.85 -6.40
N THR A 61 18.58 11.74 -6.43
CA THR A 61 19.38 11.98 -7.64
C THR A 61 19.31 10.79 -8.60
N PRO A 62 19.28 11.00 -9.93
CA PRO A 62 19.08 9.92 -10.92
C PRO A 62 20.25 8.92 -11.01
N LYS A 63 21.49 9.36 -10.80
CA LYS A 63 22.68 8.54 -11.06
C LYS A 63 23.11 7.70 -9.87
N HIS A 64 23.06 8.29 -8.67
CA HIS A 64 23.56 7.67 -7.44
C HIS A 64 22.47 7.47 -6.40
N PHE A 65 21.22 7.84 -6.68
CA PHE A 65 20.07 7.73 -5.77
C PHE A 65 20.32 8.36 -4.40
N LYS A 66 21.20 9.36 -4.34
CA LYS A 66 21.42 10.16 -3.13
C LYS A 66 20.20 11.04 -2.87
N LEU A 67 19.84 11.15 -1.60
CA LEU A 67 18.76 12.00 -1.13
C LEU A 67 19.06 13.48 -1.41
N THR A 68 18.09 14.20 -1.96
CA THR A 68 18.19 15.65 -2.19
C THR A 68 17.77 16.42 -0.93
N LYS A 69 17.98 17.75 -0.92
CA LYS A 69 17.47 18.60 0.16
C LYS A 69 15.93 18.53 0.24
N LEU A 70 15.26 18.49 -0.90
CA LEU A 70 13.80 18.31 -0.98
C LEU A 70 13.39 16.94 -0.43
N GLY A 71 14.11 15.88 -0.79
CA GLY A 71 13.89 14.53 -0.26
C GLY A 71 14.06 14.45 1.26
N GLN A 72 15.04 15.15 1.84
CA GLN A 72 15.20 15.26 3.30
C GLN A 72 14.01 15.94 3.97
N MET A 73 13.50 17.01 3.36
CA MET A 73 12.34 17.75 3.87
C MET A 73 11.08 16.88 3.81
N PHE A 74 10.85 16.22 2.67
CA PHE A 74 9.73 15.30 2.49
C PHE A 74 9.78 14.11 3.48
N LEU A 75 10.98 13.59 3.78
CA LEU A 75 11.14 12.52 4.76
C LEU A 75 10.77 13.00 6.17
N SER A 76 11.21 14.21 6.55
CA SER A 76 10.85 14.80 7.85
C SER A 76 9.34 15.06 7.94
N ASP A 77 8.71 15.57 6.88
CA ASP A 77 7.24 15.70 6.82
C ASP A 77 6.50 14.37 6.94
N SER A 78 7.07 13.30 6.40
CA SER A 78 6.42 12.01 6.38
C SER A 78 6.32 11.40 7.79
N TYR A 79 7.30 11.64 8.66
CA TYR A 79 7.43 10.95 9.96
C TYR A 79 7.39 11.86 11.19
N ASP A 80 7.83 13.12 11.05
CA ASP A 80 7.98 14.05 12.18
C ASP A 80 6.88 15.11 12.24
N ASP A 81 5.95 15.15 11.28
CA ASP A 81 4.88 16.15 11.25
C ASP A 81 3.91 15.93 12.42
N PRO A 82 3.90 16.84 13.44
CA PRO A 82 3.04 16.71 14.60
C PRO A 82 1.55 16.95 14.30
N LEU A 83 1.23 17.47 13.10
CA LEU A 83 -0.14 17.69 12.63
C LEU A 83 -0.66 16.53 11.77
N ARG A 84 0.20 15.57 11.40
CA ARG A 84 -0.21 14.39 10.65
C ARG A 84 -1.02 13.47 11.56
N THR A 85 -2.32 13.45 11.36
CA THR A 85 -3.22 12.47 11.97
C THR A 85 -2.88 11.08 11.42
N THR A 86 -2.72 10.10 12.30
CA THR A 86 -2.46 8.70 11.95
C THR A 86 -3.46 8.24 10.88
N PRO A 87 -3.03 7.54 9.82
CA PRO A 87 -3.94 7.10 8.77
C PRO A 87 -5.04 6.20 9.35
N ALA A 88 -6.23 6.32 8.77
CA ALA A 88 -7.44 5.57 9.16
C ALA A 88 -7.30 4.04 9.13
N SER A 89 -6.20 3.49 8.58
CA SER A 89 -5.91 2.05 8.61
C SER A 89 -5.72 1.47 10.02
N ALA A 90 -5.49 2.33 11.03
CA ALA A 90 -5.48 1.93 12.43
C ALA A 90 -6.89 1.75 13.03
N VAL A 91 -7.95 2.15 12.32
CA VAL A 91 -9.33 2.02 12.77
C VAL A 91 -9.95 0.80 12.11
N VAL A 92 -10.10 -0.27 12.90
CA VAL A 92 -10.94 -1.42 12.51
C VAL A 92 -12.34 -0.86 12.23
N PRO A 93 -12.89 -1.00 11.00
CA PRO A 93 -14.18 -0.41 10.69
C PRO A 93 -15.27 -0.96 11.62
N GLU A 94 -16.26 -0.13 11.92
CA GLU A 94 -17.36 -0.52 12.80
C GLU A 94 -18.04 -1.79 12.29
N GLY A 95 -18.14 -2.81 13.14
CA GLY A 95 -18.69 -4.13 12.79
C GLY A 95 -17.69 -5.18 12.29
N TRP A 96 -16.43 -4.81 12.03
CA TRP A 96 -15.39 -5.78 11.67
C TRP A 96 -14.82 -6.45 12.93
N LYS A 97 -14.73 -7.79 12.91
CA LYS A 97 -14.14 -8.58 14.01
C LYS A 97 -12.80 -9.12 13.57
N LEU A 98 -11.80 -9.02 14.46
CA LEU A 98 -10.50 -9.67 14.26
C LEU A 98 -10.68 -11.18 14.24
N VAL A 99 -10.22 -11.82 13.17
CA VAL A 99 -10.21 -13.28 13.04
C VAL A 99 -8.88 -13.80 13.58
N PRO A 100 -8.87 -14.87 14.40
CA PRO A 100 -7.64 -15.52 14.84
C PRO A 100 -6.75 -15.91 13.64
N VAL A 101 -5.45 -15.61 13.73
CA VAL A 101 -4.46 -15.92 12.68
C VAL A 101 -4.33 -17.43 12.47
N GLU A 102 -4.47 -18.20 13.55
CA GLU A 102 -4.45 -19.66 13.51
C GLU A 102 -5.87 -20.21 13.43
N PRO A 103 -6.18 -21.11 12.46
CA PRO A 103 -7.49 -21.72 12.37
C PRO A 103 -7.84 -22.49 13.64
N THR A 104 -9.09 -22.35 14.09
CA THR A 104 -9.56 -23.11 15.25
C THR A 104 -9.69 -24.59 14.92
N GLY A 105 -9.59 -25.48 15.92
CA GLY A 105 -9.76 -26.93 15.72
C GLY A 105 -11.09 -27.32 15.06
N ALA A 106 -12.15 -26.53 15.29
CA ALA A 106 -13.44 -26.71 14.64
C ALA A 106 -13.41 -26.37 13.13
N MET A 107 -12.58 -25.41 12.71
CA MET A 107 -12.38 -25.09 11.28
C MET A 107 -11.58 -26.19 10.57
N TYR A 108 -10.60 -26.79 11.25
CA TYR A 108 -9.89 -27.97 10.71
C TYR A 108 -10.84 -29.16 10.55
N ALA A 109 -11.68 -29.44 11.55
CA ALA A 109 -12.67 -30.51 11.47
C ALA A 109 -13.70 -30.28 10.34
N ALA A 110 -14.20 -29.05 10.19
CA ALA A 110 -15.11 -28.68 9.10
C ALA A 110 -14.43 -28.78 7.71
N GLY A 111 -13.14 -28.43 7.63
CA GLY A 111 -12.34 -28.61 6.42
C GLY A 111 -12.13 -30.08 6.05
N ASP A 112 -11.83 -30.92 7.03
CA ASP A 112 -11.69 -32.38 6.85
C ASP A 112 -13.01 -33.02 6.41
N GLU A 113 -14.14 -32.59 6.98
CA GLU A 113 -15.47 -33.05 6.54
C GLU A 113 -15.79 -32.62 5.09
N GLN A 114 -15.37 -31.41 4.68
CA GLN A 114 -15.60 -30.91 3.31
C GLN A 114 -14.65 -31.50 2.26
N LEU A 115 -13.42 -31.87 2.64
CA LEU A 115 -12.42 -32.43 1.72
C LEU A 115 -12.68 -33.90 1.35
N THR A 116 -13.62 -34.58 2.02
CA THR A 116 -13.94 -36.00 1.75
C THR A 116 -15.10 -36.21 0.77
N THR A 117 -15.84 -35.17 0.40
CA THR A 117 -16.98 -35.30 -0.52
C THR A 117 -16.67 -34.69 -1.89
N LYS A 118 -16.46 -35.58 -2.86
CA LYS A 118 -16.27 -35.30 -4.29
C LYS A 118 -17.38 -34.43 -4.93
N GLN A 119 -18.46 -34.17 -4.20
CA GLN A 119 -19.67 -33.46 -4.65
C GLN A 119 -19.51 -31.93 -4.73
N VAL A 120 -18.53 -31.34 -4.01
CA VAL A 120 -18.33 -29.88 -3.99
C VAL A 120 -17.84 -29.36 -5.35
N TRP A 121 -16.98 -30.11 -6.04
CA TRP A 121 -16.40 -29.70 -7.32
C TRP A 121 -17.45 -29.61 -8.43
N ASP A 122 -18.40 -30.56 -8.47
CA ASP A 122 -19.49 -30.57 -9.45
C ASP A 122 -20.51 -29.45 -9.17
N ALA A 123 -20.77 -29.14 -7.90
CA ALA A 123 -21.63 -28.03 -7.51
C ALA A 123 -21.01 -26.66 -7.82
N MET A 124 -19.68 -26.50 -7.67
CA MET A 124 -18.95 -25.29 -8.05
C MET A 124 -18.94 -25.08 -9.57
N LEU A 125 -18.77 -26.14 -10.36
CA LEU A 125 -18.87 -26.08 -11.82
C LEU A 125 -20.30 -25.77 -12.29
N ALA A 126 -21.33 -26.27 -11.60
CA ALA A 126 -22.73 -25.98 -11.91
C ALA A 126 -23.16 -24.55 -11.52
N ALA A 127 -22.59 -23.99 -10.45
CA ALA A 127 -22.84 -22.61 -10.01
C ALA A 127 -22.05 -21.57 -10.83
N ALA A 128 -20.98 -21.99 -11.50
CA ALA A 128 -20.18 -21.16 -12.39
C ALA A 128 -20.86 -20.99 -13.77
N LEU A 129 -22.06 -20.40 -13.79
CA LEU A 129 -22.67 -19.86 -15.01
C LEU A 129 -21.95 -18.55 -15.40
N ALA A 130 -21.39 -18.48 -16.60
CA ALA A 130 -21.37 -17.25 -17.40
C ALA A 130 -22.55 -17.35 -18.40
N PRO A 131 -23.24 -16.26 -18.84
CA PRO A 131 -22.73 -14.90 -19.10
C PRO A 131 -23.70 -13.70 -18.82
N GLY A 132 -23.22 -12.46 -19.00
CA GLY A 132 -24.00 -11.20 -19.13
C GLY A 132 -23.59 -10.14 -18.10
N GLY A 133 -23.21 -8.89 -18.42
CA GLY A 133 -23.72 -8.02 -19.48
C GLY A 133 -24.91 -7.22 -18.95
N ASP A 134 -24.63 -5.96 -18.60
CA ASP A 134 -25.53 -4.79 -18.45
C ASP A 134 -26.21 -4.46 -17.08
N ASP A 135 -26.17 -3.15 -16.79
CA ASP A 135 -27.04 -2.29 -15.94
C ASP A 135 -26.68 -2.02 -14.45
N VAL A 136 -25.69 -1.16 -14.18
CA VAL A 136 -25.79 0.30 -13.83
C VAL A 136 -24.43 0.98 -13.70
#